data_AF-R1E723-F1
#
_entry.id   AF-R1E723-F1
#
_cell.length_a   1.000
_cell.length_b   1.000
_cell.length_c   1.000
_cell.angle_alpha   90.00
_cell.angle_beta   90.00
_cell.angle_gamma   90.00
#
_symmetry.space_group_name_H-M   'P 1'
#
loop_
_entity.id
_entity.type
_entity.pdbx_description
1 polymer ?
#
loop_
_entity_poly.entity_id
_entity_poly.type
_entity_poly.pdbx_seq_one_letter_code
_entity_poly.pdbx_strand_id
1 'polypeptide(L)'
;MHATETARTSIHQTVELLKLFMKTAVTTRSEFHPAKKGENASIVHEVGHAEFETATKALEKDLTHVLRAQASQTGSVTYSVHYSDINGLSQLENYILAHEISNYLDAQNIPYRLSSSPLLGPTPLSARGWAISISALPTPLLAPQPKPPNPLSHPTSSSSTAAKPVSPTATAFDDALVRARITRGCAALIAAEPAITRYDTIVGDGDCGLTLRDGAAKTLSFIADADLGDVAGVLGALVAELETD
;
A
#
# COMPACT_ATOMS: atom_id res chain seq x y z
N MET A 1 -9.04 -1.44 17.02
CA MET A 1 -10.27 -2.22 17.31
C MET A 1 -11.39 -1.24 17.68
N HIS A 2 -12.44 -1.11 16.86
CA HIS A 2 -13.55 -0.19 17.13
C HIS A 2 -14.73 -0.93 17.77
N ALA A 3 -14.70 -1.10 19.09
CA ALA A 3 -15.77 -1.75 19.85
C ALA A 3 -17.06 -0.90 19.92
N THR A 4 -18.19 -1.53 20.27
CA THR A 4 -19.46 -0.81 20.53
C THR A 4 -19.29 0.24 21.64
N GLU A 5 -20.17 1.24 21.67
CA GLU A 5 -20.11 2.29 22.69
C GLU A 5 -20.27 1.73 24.12
N THR A 6 -21.16 0.76 24.30
CA THR A 6 -21.32 0.02 25.55
C THR A 6 -20.03 -0.70 25.95
N ALA A 7 -19.38 -1.37 25.00
CA ALA A 7 -18.11 -2.06 25.27
C ALA A 7 -16.98 -1.08 25.62
N ARG A 8 -16.92 0.09 24.96
CA ARG A 8 -15.92 1.13 25.22
C ARG A 8 -16.07 1.82 26.58
N THR A 9 -17.29 1.87 27.11
CA THR A 9 -17.61 2.54 28.38
C THR A 9 -17.57 1.58 29.59
N SER A 10 -17.39 0.28 29.35
CA SER A 10 -17.29 -0.74 30.39
C SER A 10 -15.93 -1.45 30.35
N ILE A 11 -15.15 -1.31 31.43
CA ILE A 11 -13.84 -1.96 31.54
C ILE A 11 -13.96 -3.48 31.48
N HIS A 12 -15.02 -4.04 32.06
CA HIS A 12 -15.30 -5.47 32.03
C HIS A 12 -15.54 -5.95 30.60
N GLN A 13 -16.40 -5.24 29.84
CA GLN A 13 -16.68 -5.61 28.45
C GLN A 13 -15.46 -5.43 27.54
N THR A 14 -14.62 -4.41 27.80
CA THR A 14 -13.35 -4.24 27.09
C THR A 14 -12.40 -5.40 27.35
N VAL A 15 -12.24 -5.83 28.61
CA VAL A 15 -11.39 -6.97 28.98
C VAL A 15 -11.90 -8.26 28.35
N GLU A 16 -13.20 -8.51 28.38
CA GLU A 16 -13.80 -9.70 27.74
C GLU A 16 -13.60 -9.69 26.22
N LEU A 17 -13.78 -8.54 25.58
CA LEU A 17 -13.53 -8.36 24.16
C LEU A 17 -12.06 -8.62 23.79
N LEU A 18 -11.10 -8.15 24.60
CA LEU A 18 -9.67 -8.42 24.40
C LEU A 18 -9.33 -9.90 24.60
N LYS A 19 -9.84 -10.54 25.66
CA LYS A 19 -9.64 -11.98 25.90
C LYS A 19 -10.17 -12.80 24.73
N LEU A 20 -11.36 -12.47 24.24
CA LEU A 20 -11.97 -13.18 23.13
C LEU A 20 -11.15 -12.96 21.86
N PHE A 21 -10.75 -11.73 21.57
CA PHE A 21 -9.90 -11.41 20.42
C PHE A 21 -8.59 -12.19 20.46
N MET A 22 -7.89 -12.22 21.59
CA MET A 22 -6.65 -12.99 21.75
C MET A 22 -6.86 -14.50 21.58
N LYS A 23 -8.04 -15.01 21.94
CA LYS A 23 -8.38 -16.43 21.81
C LYS A 23 -8.80 -16.83 20.39
N THR A 24 -9.48 -15.94 19.67
CA THR A 24 -10.12 -16.27 18.39
C THR A 24 -9.42 -15.66 17.19
N ALA A 25 -8.50 -14.71 17.35
CA ALA A 25 -7.79 -14.13 16.22
C ALA A 25 -6.95 -15.19 15.47
N VAL A 26 -7.19 -15.31 14.18
CA VAL A 26 -6.41 -16.14 13.25
C VAL A 26 -5.84 -15.22 12.19
N THR A 27 -4.55 -15.39 11.87
CA THR A 27 -3.85 -14.58 10.88
C THR A 27 -3.28 -15.47 9.79
N THR A 28 -3.40 -15.04 8.54
CA THR A 28 -2.68 -15.59 7.40
C THR A 28 -1.74 -14.54 6.84
N ARG A 29 -0.66 -14.99 6.22
CA ARG A 29 0.30 -14.16 5.49
C ARG A 29 0.46 -14.69 4.08
N SER A 30 0.61 -13.75 3.15
CA SER A 30 0.84 -14.02 1.75
C SER A 30 1.96 -13.12 1.25
N GLU A 31 3.04 -13.74 0.79
CA GLU A 31 4.27 -13.07 0.39
C GLU A 31 4.66 -13.48 -1.03
N PHE A 32 5.00 -12.52 -1.87
CA PHE A 32 5.52 -12.78 -3.21
C PHE A 32 6.86 -13.51 -3.13
N HIS A 33 7.08 -14.45 -4.03
CA HIS A 33 8.29 -15.27 -4.00
C HIS A 33 9.15 -15.01 -5.26
N PRO A 34 10.48 -14.91 -5.15
CA PRO A 34 11.36 -14.57 -6.27
C PRO A 34 11.30 -15.57 -7.44
N ALA A 35 11.09 -16.86 -7.13
CA ALA A 35 10.91 -17.87 -8.17
C ALA A 35 9.51 -17.76 -8.79
N LYS A 36 9.41 -17.80 -10.12
CA LYS A 36 8.12 -17.95 -10.81
C LYS A 36 7.55 -19.35 -10.59
N LYS A 37 6.24 -19.49 -10.79
CA LYS A 37 5.56 -20.78 -10.82
C LYS A 37 4.65 -20.78 -12.03
N GLY A 38 4.97 -21.58 -13.04
CA GLY A 38 4.37 -21.42 -14.36
C GLY A 38 4.97 -20.21 -15.09
N GLU A 39 4.11 -19.45 -15.77
CA GLU A 39 4.51 -18.25 -16.52
C GLU A 39 4.47 -16.98 -15.64
N ASN A 40 3.67 -16.98 -14.58
CA ASN A 40 3.47 -15.82 -13.73
C ASN A 40 4.40 -15.78 -12.50
N ALA A 41 4.40 -14.63 -11.84
CA ALA A 41 4.94 -14.48 -10.50
C ALA A 41 4.28 -15.49 -9.54
N SER A 42 4.95 -15.82 -8.44
CA SER A 42 4.39 -16.76 -7.47
C SER A 42 4.24 -16.11 -6.10
N ILE A 43 3.33 -16.67 -5.31
CA ILE A 43 2.98 -16.20 -3.99
C ILE A 43 2.92 -17.38 -3.02
N VAL A 44 3.53 -17.20 -1.85
CA VAL A 44 3.50 -18.17 -0.76
C VAL A 44 2.47 -17.70 0.25
N HIS A 45 1.38 -18.46 0.35
CA HIS A 45 0.40 -18.32 1.41
C HIS A 45 0.82 -19.18 2.62
N GLU A 46 0.24 -18.92 3.78
CA GLU A 46 0.32 -19.80 4.97
C GLU A 46 -0.02 -21.27 4.61
N VAL A 47 -0.97 -21.47 3.69
CA VAL A 47 -1.45 -22.79 3.24
C VAL A 47 -0.75 -23.33 1.99
N GLY A 48 0.32 -22.68 1.54
CA GLY A 48 1.20 -23.20 0.49
C GLY A 48 1.43 -22.26 -0.68
N HIS A 49 2.30 -22.71 -1.59
CA HIS A 49 2.85 -21.94 -2.69
C HIS A 49 2.01 -22.06 -3.97
N ALA A 50 1.63 -20.94 -4.56
CA ALA A 50 0.78 -20.87 -5.75
C ALA A 50 1.31 -19.86 -6.78
N GLU A 51 0.83 -20.00 -8.01
CA GLU A 51 0.98 -18.97 -9.03
C GLU A 51 0.10 -17.78 -8.66
N PHE A 52 0.60 -16.56 -8.85
CA PHE A 52 -0.15 -15.34 -8.62
C PHE A 52 -0.85 -14.93 -9.92
N GLU A 53 -2.16 -15.13 -9.96
CA GLU A 53 -2.99 -14.75 -11.11
C GLU A 53 -3.61 -13.37 -10.93
N THR A 54 -4.35 -13.17 -9.83
CA THR A 54 -5.02 -11.91 -9.49
C THR A 54 -5.08 -11.71 -7.98
N ALA A 55 -5.23 -10.47 -7.53
CA ALA A 55 -5.44 -10.13 -6.12
C ALA A 55 -6.70 -10.82 -5.56
N THR A 56 -7.80 -10.83 -6.31
CA THR A 56 -9.07 -11.49 -5.92
C THR A 56 -8.85 -12.95 -5.57
N LYS A 57 -8.24 -13.75 -6.47
CA LYS A 57 -8.02 -15.18 -6.23
C LYS A 57 -7.08 -15.43 -5.05
N ALA A 58 -6.02 -14.63 -4.92
CA ALA A 58 -5.08 -14.75 -3.82
C ALA A 58 -5.77 -14.45 -2.47
N LEU A 59 -6.60 -13.41 -2.42
CA LEU A 59 -7.36 -13.03 -1.23
C LEU A 59 -8.47 -14.00 -0.88
N GLU A 60 -9.18 -14.55 -1.87
CA GLU A 60 -10.18 -15.60 -1.66
C GLU A 60 -9.58 -16.81 -0.92
N LYS A 61 -8.36 -17.21 -1.31
CA LYS A 61 -7.65 -18.32 -0.68
C LYS A 61 -7.31 -18.01 0.78
N ASP A 62 -6.81 -16.82 1.05
CA ASP A 62 -6.49 -16.35 2.40
C ASP A 62 -7.74 -16.26 3.28
N LEU A 63 -8.78 -15.58 2.80
CA LEU A 63 -10.05 -15.39 3.51
C LEU A 63 -10.76 -16.71 3.77
N THR A 64 -10.77 -17.63 2.79
CA THR A 64 -11.31 -18.98 2.97
C THR A 64 -10.58 -19.71 4.10
N HIS A 65 -9.25 -19.61 4.14
CA HIS A 65 -8.45 -20.26 5.19
C HIS A 65 -8.78 -19.71 6.57
N VAL A 66 -8.71 -18.39 6.76
CA VAL A 66 -8.92 -17.78 8.08
C VAL A 66 -10.37 -17.87 8.55
N LEU A 67 -11.36 -17.81 7.66
CA LEU A 67 -12.78 -17.99 8.01
C LEU A 67 -13.10 -19.44 8.36
N ARG A 68 -12.50 -20.42 7.66
CA ARG A 68 -12.67 -21.84 8.01
C ARG A 68 -12.19 -22.13 9.42
N ALA A 69 -11.09 -21.50 9.85
CA ALA A 69 -10.60 -21.62 11.22
C ALA A 69 -11.56 -21.06 12.27
N GLN A 70 -12.55 -20.25 11.87
CA GLN A 70 -13.59 -19.67 12.72
C GLN A 70 -14.96 -20.36 12.56
N ALA A 71 -15.06 -21.45 11.80
CA ALA A 71 -16.34 -22.08 11.46
C ALA A 71 -17.12 -22.66 12.66
N SER A 72 -16.46 -22.89 13.79
CA SER A 72 -17.09 -23.44 15.00
C SER A 72 -17.78 -22.38 15.88
N GLN A 73 -17.80 -21.11 15.46
CA GLN A 73 -18.38 -20.02 16.26
C GLN A 73 -19.91 -20.10 16.22
N THR A 74 -20.53 -20.09 17.39
CA THR A 74 -21.98 -20.20 17.55
C THR A 74 -22.61 -18.85 17.90
N GLY A 75 -23.75 -18.53 17.27
CA GLY A 75 -24.52 -17.31 17.56
C GLY A 75 -24.27 -16.17 16.57
N SER A 76 -24.87 -15.00 16.84
CA SER A 76 -24.67 -13.80 16.02
C SER A 76 -23.30 -13.19 16.33
N VAL A 77 -22.42 -13.22 15.33
CA VAL A 77 -21.06 -12.67 15.40
C VAL A 77 -20.86 -11.61 14.33
N THR A 78 -20.01 -10.64 14.62
CA THR A 78 -19.39 -9.71 13.67
C THR A 78 -17.91 -10.05 13.58
N TYR A 79 -17.38 -10.14 12.36
CA TYR A 79 -15.97 -10.39 12.13
C TYR A 79 -15.15 -9.10 12.20
N SER A 80 -14.20 -9.04 13.14
CA SER A 80 -13.13 -8.04 13.10
C SER A 80 -12.12 -8.50 12.06
N VAL A 81 -12.01 -7.78 10.94
CA VAL A 81 -11.07 -8.06 9.86
C VAL A 81 -10.03 -6.96 9.84
N HIS A 82 -8.76 -7.32 9.96
CA HIS A 82 -7.65 -6.41 9.90
C HIS A 82 -6.67 -6.88 8.82
N TYR A 83 -6.37 -6.04 7.85
CA TYR A 83 -5.31 -6.32 6.87
C TYR A 83 -4.14 -5.36 7.07
N SER A 84 -2.94 -5.80 6.73
CA SER A 84 -1.75 -4.96 6.82
C SER A 84 -0.78 -5.26 5.69
N ASP A 85 -0.13 -4.21 5.21
CA ASP A 85 1.05 -4.34 4.38
C ASP A 85 2.19 -4.98 5.21
N ILE A 86 2.74 -6.08 4.70
CA ILE A 86 3.94 -6.70 5.27
C ILE A 86 5.17 -5.95 4.80
N ASN A 87 5.23 -5.61 3.51
CA ASN A 87 6.29 -4.83 2.91
C ASN A 87 5.88 -4.40 1.49
N GLY A 88 6.16 -3.15 1.13
CA GLY A 88 6.25 -2.71 -0.25
C GLY A 88 4.95 -2.69 -1.06
N LEU A 89 3.77 -2.70 -0.44
CA LEU A 89 2.52 -2.43 -1.16
C LEU A 89 2.31 -0.92 -1.31
N SER A 90 1.97 -0.49 -2.52
CA SER A 90 1.57 0.89 -2.79
C SER A 90 0.26 1.22 -2.07
N GLN A 91 -0.04 2.52 -1.97
CA GLN A 91 -1.32 2.95 -1.42
C GLN A 91 -2.51 2.43 -2.25
N LEU A 92 -2.37 2.38 -3.57
CA LEU A 92 -3.40 1.85 -4.46
C LEU A 92 -3.64 0.36 -4.23
N GLU A 93 -2.59 -0.43 -4.09
CA GLU A 93 -2.73 -1.87 -3.81
C GLU A 93 -3.37 -2.11 -2.45
N ASN A 94 -3.02 -1.32 -1.43
CA ASN A 94 -3.71 -1.38 -0.14
C ASN A 94 -5.21 -1.09 -0.28
N TYR A 95 -5.62 -0.17 -1.16
CA TYR A 95 -7.03 0.05 -1.46
C TYR A 95 -7.67 -1.09 -2.23
N ILE A 96 -6.94 -1.73 -3.16
CA ILE A 96 -7.40 -2.95 -3.84
C ILE A 96 -7.63 -4.06 -2.81
N LEU A 97 -6.70 -4.28 -1.87
CA LEU A 97 -6.89 -5.25 -0.79
C LEU A 97 -8.17 -4.97 0.00
N ALA A 98 -8.37 -3.71 0.42
CA ALA A 98 -9.56 -3.32 1.17
C ALA A 98 -10.85 -3.60 0.37
N HIS A 99 -10.83 -3.27 -0.92
CA HIS A 99 -11.96 -3.44 -1.82
C HIS A 99 -12.30 -4.92 -2.02
N GLU A 100 -11.33 -5.75 -2.36
CA GLU A 100 -11.51 -7.18 -2.61
C GLU A 100 -11.96 -7.93 -1.34
N ILE A 101 -11.37 -7.61 -0.18
CA ILE A 101 -11.81 -8.18 1.11
C ILE A 101 -13.28 -7.82 1.38
N SER A 102 -13.64 -6.55 1.16
CA SER A 102 -15.03 -6.08 1.37
C SER A 102 -16.00 -6.78 0.44
N ASN A 103 -15.66 -6.89 -0.86
CA ASN A 103 -16.49 -7.57 -1.86
C ASN A 103 -16.69 -9.05 -1.52
N TYR A 104 -15.63 -9.75 -1.11
CA TYR A 104 -15.70 -11.15 -0.73
C TYR A 104 -16.64 -11.40 0.46
N LEU A 105 -16.56 -10.54 1.49
CA LEU A 105 -17.39 -10.65 2.69
C LEU A 105 -18.84 -10.23 2.40
N ASP A 106 -19.04 -9.16 1.63
CA ASP A 106 -20.36 -8.68 1.18
C ASP A 106 -21.08 -9.76 0.36
N ALA A 107 -20.39 -10.41 -0.58
CA ALA A 107 -20.95 -11.48 -1.42
C ALA A 107 -21.47 -12.67 -0.62
N GLN A 108 -20.93 -12.90 0.58
CA GLN A 108 -21.34 -13.96 1.50
C GLN A 108 -22.28 -13.46 2.61
N ASN A 109 -22.69 -12.19 2.60
CA ASN A 109 -23.48 -11.55 3.65
C ASN A 109 -22.85 -11.69 5.06
N ILE A 110 -21.52 -11.70 5.14
CA ILE A 110 -20.81 -11.81 6.41
C ILE A 110 -20.80 -10.41 7.05
N PRO A 111 -21.29 -10.22 8.29
CA PRO A 111 -21.15 -8.94 9.00
C PRO A 111 -19.71 -8.76 9.47
N TYR A 112 -19.08 -7.64 9.10
CA TYR A 112 -17.68 -7.38 9.44
C TYR A 112 -17.43 -5.92 9.79
N ARG A 113 -16.24 -5.70 10.36
CA ARG A 113 -15.62 -4.40 10.48
C ARG A 113 -14.19 -4.51 9.98
N LEU A 114 -13.88 -3.72 8.96
CA LEU A 114 -12.57 -3.70 8.31
C LEU A 114 -11.69 -2.63 8.94
N SER A 115 -10.42 -2.95 9.10
CA SER A 115 -9.39 -2.03 9.56
C SER A 115 -8.07 -2.36 8.89
N SER A 116 -7.15 -1.40 8.89
CA SER A 116 -5.80 -1.63 8.37
C SER A 116 -4.74 -0.87 9.13
N SER A 117 -3.50 -1.32 8.93
CA SER A 117 -2.30 -0.62 9.40
C SER A 117 -1.25 -0.56 8.29
N PRO A 118 -0.47 0.53 8.22
CA PRO A 118 0.39 0.81 7.08
C PRO A 118 1.70 0.03 7.07
N LEU A 119 2.12 -0.64 8.15
CA LEU A 119 3.26 -1.59 8.19
C LEU A 119 3.47 -2.13 9.61
N LEU A 120 3.60 -3.46 9.76
CA LEU A 120 4.05 -4.10 11.00
C LEU A 120 5.53 -4.48 10.88
N GLY A 121 6.42 -3.56 11.28
CA GLY A 121 7.85 -3.86 11.48
C GLY A 121 8.58 -4.35 10.22
N PRO A 122 8.98 -3.46 9.30
CA PRO A 122 9.66 -3.85 8.07
C PRO A 122 10.96 -4.58 8.40
N THR A 123 10.97 -5.89 8.23
CA THR A 123 12.21 -6.64 8.06
C THR A 123 12.67 -6.41 6.63
N PRO A 124 13.85 -5.80 6.38
CA PRO A 124 14.32 -5.48 5.03
C PRO A 124 14.53 -6.72 4.14
N LEU A 125 14.45 -7.91 4.72
CA LEU A 125 14.52 -9.21 4.04
C LEU A 125 13.14 -9.81 3.75
N SER A 126 12.05 -9.23 4.24
CA SER A 126 10.71 -9.75 3.99
C SER A 126 10.29 -9.42 2.57
N ALA A 127 9.76 -10.44 1.90
CA ALA A 127 9.14 -10.27 0.61
C ALA A 127 7.94 -9.34 0.69
N ARG A 128 7.61 -8.74 -0.46
CA ARG A 128 6.40 -7.94 -0.62
C ARG A 128 5.17 -8.78 -0.34
N GLY A 129 4.15 -8.25 0.33
CA GLY A 129 2.99 -9.07 0.67
C GLY A 129 2.02 -8.42 1.64
N TRP A 130 1.05 -9.21 2.10
CA TRP A 130 0.02 -8.78 3.04
C TRP A 130 -0.26 -9.82 4.10
N ALA A 131 -0.78 -9.36 5.23
CA ALA A 131 -1.34 -10.20 6.28
C ALA A 131 -2.83 -9.88 6.46
N ILE A 132 -3.63 -10.90 6.76
CA ILE A 132 -5.05 -10.76 7.11
C ILE A 132 -5.29 -11.47 8.43
N SER A 133 -5.75 -10.72 9.43
CA SER A 133 -6.17 -11.21 10.72
C SER A 133 -7.69 -11.12 10.84
N ILE A 134 -8.33 -12.21 11.24
CA ILE A 134 -9.78 -12.26 11.48
C ILE A 134 -10.05 -12.76 12.90
N SER A 135 -11.00 -12.13 13.58
CA SER A 135 -11.56 -12.59 14.85
C SER A 135 -13.07 -12.48 14.82
N ALA A 136 -13.77 -13.60 15.05
CA ALA A 136 -15.21 -13.58 15.27
C ALA A 136 -15.51 -13.09 16.69
N LEU A 137 -16.35 -12.06 16.81
CA LEU A 137 -16.73 -11.46 18.07
C LEU A 137 -18.26 -11.34 18.16
N PRO A 138 -18.88 -11.52 19.33
CA PRO A 138 -20.30 -11.30 19.52
C PRO A 138 -20.71 -9.89 19.09
N THR A 139 -21.82 -9.80 18.34
CA THR A 139 -22.39 -8.53 17.85
C THR A 139 -22.56 -7.45 18.93
N PRO A 140 -22.94 -7.76 20.19
CA PRO A 140 -23.01 -6.75 21.25
C PRO A 140 -21.67 -6.07 21.60
N LEU A 141 -20.55 -6.76 21.37
CA LEU A 141 -19.20 -6.24 21.63
C LEU A 141 -18.61 -5.55 20.39
N LEU A 142 -18.99 -6.00 19.20
CA LEU A 142 -18.55 -5.42 17.92
C LEU A 142 -19.73 -5.28 16.94
N ALA A 143 -20.09 -4.04 16.63
CA ALA A 143 -21.07 -3.77 15.58
C ALA A 143 -20.43 -3.82 14.18
N PRO A 144 -21.14 -4.35 13.17
CA PRO A 144 -20.68 -4.29 11.79
C PRO A 144 -20.53 -2.84 11.32
N GLN A 145 -19.60 -2.61 10.40
CA GLN A 145 -19.41 -1.28 9.82
C GLN A 145 -20.54 -0.94 8.84
N PRO A 146 -21.01 0.32 8.81
CA PRO A 146 -21.92 0.76 7.76
C PRO A 146 -21.19 0.75 6.42
N LYS A 147 -21.91 0.38 5.35
CA LYS A 147 -21.37 0.47 3.99
C LYS A 147 -21.11 1.94 3.65
N PRO A 148 -19.88 2.32 3.25
CA PRO A 148 -19.61 3.70 2.87
C PRO A 148 -20.49 4.11 1.70
N PRO A 149 -21.01 5.34 1.69
CA PRO A 149 -21.75 5.84 0.54
C PRO A 149 -20.82 5.88 -0.67
N ASN A 150 -21.32 5.49 -1.85
CA ASN A 150 -20.54 5.60 -3.06
C ASN A 150 -20.40 7.10 -3.44
N PRO A 151 -19.18 7.67 -3.41
CA PRO A 151 -18.99 9.10 -3.66
C PRO A 151 -19.30 9.49 -5.12
N LEU A 152 -19.33 8.52 -6.04
CA LEU A 152 -19.68 8.72 -7.46
C LEU A 152 -21.20 8.67 -7.71
N SER A 153 -22.01 8.43 -6.68
CA SER A 153 -23.49 8.41 -6.79
C SER A 153 -24.09 9.81 -6.92
N HIS A 154 -23.30 10.84 -6.63
CA HIS A 154 -23.72 12.23 -6.79
C HIS A 154 -23.24 12.74 -8.16
N PRO A 155 -24.08 13.47 -8.92
CA PRO A 155 -23.64 14.10 -10.17
C PRO A 155 -22.50 15.07 -9.84
N THR A 156 -21.29 14.72 -10.29
CA THR A 156 -20.09 15.51 -10.07
C THR A 156 -20.24 16.85 -10.79
N SER A 157 -20.41 17.94 -10.04
CA SER A 157 -20.10 19.27 -10.57
C SER A 157 -18.63 19.26 -10.98
N SER A 158 -18.38 19.55 -12.26
CA SER A 158 -17.04 19.64 -12.86
C SER A 158 -16.10 20.47 -12.00
N SER A 159 -15.22 19.81 -11.25
CA SER A 159 -14.11 20.48 -10.58
C SER A 159 -13.09 20.86 -11.65
N SER A 160 -13.16 22.11 -12.10
CA SER A 160 -12.09 22.71 -12.89
C SER A 160 -10.83 22.80 -12.02
N THR A 161 -9.87 21.93 -12.31
CA THR A 161 -8.51 22.02 -11.76
C THR A 161 -7.78 23.15 -12.49
N ALA A 162 -8.18 24.39 -12.22
CA ALA A 162 -7.40 25.55 -12.60
C ALA A 162 -6.14 25.54 -11.73
N ALA A 163 -5.00 25.17 -12.31
CA ALA A 163 -3.70 25.32 -11.69
C ALA A 163 -3.55 26.78 -11.21
N LYS A 164 -3.48 26.98 -9.89
CA LYS A 164 -3.13 28.28 -9.34
C LYS A 164 -1.68 28.56 -9.73
N PRO A 165 -1.37 29.72 -10.34
CA PRO A 165 0.02 30.10 -10.56
C PRO A 165 0.71 30.24 -9.20
N VAL A 166 1.79 29.50 -9.02
CA VAL A 166 2.68 29.60 -7.87
C VAL A 166 3.36 30.98 -7.95
N SER A 167 3.12 31.82 -6.94
CA SER A 167 3.84 33.09 -6.80
C SER A 167 5.29 32.77 -6.44
N PRO A 168 6.30 33.32 -7.16
CA PRO A 168 7.70 33.00 -6.89
C PRO A 168 8.09 33.56 -5.51
N THR A 169 8.32 32.67 -4.55
CA THR A 169 9.02 33.03 -3.31
C THR A 169 10.49 33.24 -3.67
N ALA A 170 10.95 34.49 -3.62
CA ALA A 170 12.34 34.87 -3.87
C ALA A 170 13.25 34.39 -2.72
N THR A 171 13.54 33.09 -2.69
CA THR A 171 14.68 32.53 -1.94
C THR A 171 15.77 32.25 -2.94
N ALA A 172 16.71 33.18 -3.08
CA ALA A 172 17.91 32.96 -3.90
C ALA A 172 18.78 31.90 -3.22
N PHE A 173 19.07 30.81 -3.94
CA PHE A 173 19.98 29.76 -3.48
C PHE A 173 21.39 30.01 -4.03
N ASP A 174 22.40 29.49 -3.33
CA ASP A 174 23.76 29.44 -3.86
C ASP A 174 23.84 28.38 -4.97
N ASP A 175 24.01 28.84 -6.21
CA ASP A 175 24.12 27.99 -7.40
C ASP A 175 25.13 26.87 -7.20
N ALA A 176 26.33 27.20 -6.71
CA ALA A 176 27.41 26.22 -6.60
C ALA A 176 27.05 25.10 -5.62
N LEU A 177 26.38 25.45 -4.53
CA LEU A 177 25.92 24.48 -3.53
C LEU A 177 24.79 23.60 -4.07
N VAL A 178 23.83 24.18 -4.79
CA VAL A 178 22.72 23.44 -5.42
C VAL A 178 23.26 22.50 -6.49
N ARG A 179 24.11 23.01 -7.39
CA ARG A 179 24.78 22.26 -8.45
C ARG A 179 25.54 21.06 -7.90
N ALA A 180 26.34 21.27 -6.85
CA ALA A 180 27.10 20.20 -6.23
C ALA A 180 26.20 19.09 -5.64
N ARG A 181 25.05 19.46 -5.06
CA ARG A 181 24.08 18.50 -4.51
C ARG A 181 23.39 17.70 -5.60
N ILE A 182 22.88 18.36 -6.64
CA ILE A 182 22.23 17.69 -7.77
C ILE A 182 23.23 16.77 -8.46
N THR A 183 24.43 17.26 -8.74
CA THR A 183 25.49 16.46 -9.37
C THR A 183 25.81 15.19 -8.59
N ARG A 184 25.94 15.31 -7.26
CA ARG A 184 26.20 14.15 -6.40
C ARG A 184 25.04 13.16 -6.39
N GLY A 185 23.81 13.65 -6.34
CA GLY A 185 22.60 12.80 -6.38
C GLY A 185 22.50 12.02 -7.70
N CYS A 186 22.64 12.71 -8.83
CA CYS A 186 22.62 12.09 -10.15
C CYS A 186 23.75 11.06 -10.33
N ALA A 187 24.97 11.38 -9.90
CA ALA A 187 26.09 10.44 -9.96
C ALA A 187 25.86 9.18 -9.11
N ALA A 188 25.28 9.34 -7.91
CA ALA A 188 24.92 8.21 -7.06
C ALA A 188 23.83 7.34 -7.70
N LEU A 189 22.84 7.95 -8.35
CA LEU A 189 21.76 7.23 -9.03
C LEU A 189 22.27 6.44 -10.24
N ILE A 190 23.14 7.05 -11.05
CA ILE A 190 23.82 6.39 -12.18
C ILE A 190 24.64 5.19 -11.70
N ALA A 191 25.40 5.34 -10.61
CA ALA A 191 26.19 4.26 -10.06
C ALA A 191 25.34 3.12 -9.47
N ALA A 192 24.14 3.44 -8.95
CA ALA A 192 23.21 2.48 -8.37
C ALA A 192 22.36 1.74 -9.40
N GLU A 193 22.38 2.15 -10.68
CA GLU A 193 21.54 1.58 -11.75
C GLU A 193 21.52 0.05 -11.75
N PRO A 194 22.65 -0.68 -11.76
CA PRO A 194 22.61 -2.14 -11.87
C PRO A 194 21.92 -2.81 -10.68
N ALA A 195 22.05 -2.21 -9.48
CA ALA A 195 21.42 -2.72 -8.27
C ALA A 195 19.91 -2.47 -8.27
N ILE A 196 19.49 -1.28 -8.72
CA ILE A 196 18.07 -0.91 -8.82
C ILE A 196 17.38 -1.76 -9.89
N THR A 197 17.96 -1.86 -11.09
CA THR A 197 17.49 -2.73 -12.18
C THR A 197 17.34 -4.17 -11.71
N ARG A 198 18.31 -4.69 -10.94
CA ARG A 198 18.21 -6.03 -10.35
C ARG A 198 17.03 -6.17 -9.41
N TYR A 199 16.79 -5.21 -8.51
CA TYR A 199 15.66 -5.29 -7.58
C TYR A 199 14.32 -5.20 -8.30
N ASP A 200 14.22 -4.33 -9.29
CA ASP A 200 13.05 -4.18 -10.12
C ASP A 200 12.79 -5.45 -10.96
N THR A 201 13.82 -6.10 -11.49
CA THR A 201 13.68 -7.39 -12.20
C THR A 201 13.04 -8.50 -11.34
N ILE A 202 13.18 -8.44 -10.02
CA ILE A 202 12.63 -9.47 -9.11
C ILE A 202 11.11 -9.35 -8.99
N VAL A 203 10.56 -8.13 -8.98
CA VAL A 203 9.15 -7.86 -8.64
C VAL A 203 8.41 -6.91 -9.61
N GLY A 204 9.09 -6.45 -10.66
CA GLY A 204 8.65 -5.49 -11.67
C GLY A 204 9.08 -5.91 -13.08
N ASP A 205 9.25 -4.96 -13.97
CA ASP A 205 9.63 -5.18 -15.39
C ASP A 205 11.13 -5.06 -15.65
N GLY A 206 11.89 -4.50 -14.71
CA GLY A 206 13.34 -4.47 -14.74
C GLY A 206 13.92 -3.30 -15.53
N ASP A 207 13.16 -2.22 -15.71
CA ASP A 207 13.64 -1.02 -16.40
C ASP A 207 13.91 0.16 -15.46
N CYS A 208 13.48 0.09 -14.20
CA CYS A 208 13.48 1.24 -13.30
C CYS A 208 14.88 1.86 -13.12
N GLY A 209 15.92 1.03 -12.98
CA GLY A 209 17.29 1.52 -12.85
C GLY A 209 17.76 2.25 -14.12
N LEU A 210 17.45 1.73 -15.31
CA LEU A 210 17.78 2.35 -16.59
C LEU A 210 17.09 3.71 -16.72
N THR A 211 15.78 3.76 -16.42
CA THR A 211 14.98 4.99 -16.44
C THR A 211 15.55 6.04 -15.49
N LEU A 212 15.92 5.65 -14.27
CA LEU A 212 16.52 6.57 -13.28
C LEU A 212 17.91 7.05 -13.70
N ARG A 213 18.74 6.19 -14.30
CA ARG A 213 20.04 6.57 -14.85
C ARG A 213 19.88 7.61 -15.97
N ASP A 214 18.96 7.37 -16.88
CA ASP A 214 18.74 8.23 -18.06
C ASP A 214 18.19 9.59 -17.63
N GLY A 215 17.23 9.61 -16.70
CA GLY A 215 16.76 10.85 -16.06
C GLY A 215 17.87 11.61 -15.32
N ALA A 216 18.78 10.91 -14.63
CA ALA A 216 19.93 11.53 -13.99
C ALA A 216 20.92 12.13 -14.99
N ALA A 217 21.23 11.41 -16.07
CA ALA A 217 22.11 11.90 -17.14
C ALA A 217 21.51 13.15 -17.81
N LYS A 218 20.20 13.12 -18.10
CA LYS A 218 19.47 14.25 -18.68
C LYS A 218 19.44 15.45 -17.74
N THR A 219 19.20 15.23 -16.44
CA THR A 219 19.26 16.28 -15.42
C THR A 219 20.64 16.93 -15.37
N LEU A 220 21.72 16.15 -15.37
CA LEU A 220 23.10 16.68 -15.38
C LEU A 220 23.38 17.54 -16.62
N SER A 221 22.91 17.10 -17.79
CA SER A 221 23.03 17.86 -19.02
C SER A 221 22.24 19.17 -18.96
N PHE A 222 21.01 19.11 -18.45
CA PHE A 222 20.13 20.27 -18.36
C PHE A 222 20.69 21.35 -17.43
N ILE A 223 21.20 20.96 -16.26
CA ILE A 223 21.67 21.94 -15.29
C ILE A 223 23.02 22.53 -15.66
N ALA A 224 23.78 21.95 -16.60
CA ALA A 224 25.16 22.33 -16.92
C ALA A 224 25.30 23.86 -17.13
N ASP A 225 24.36 24.46 -17.85
CA ASP A 225 24.35 25.89 -18.18
C ASP A 225 23.19 26.67 -17.53
N ALA A 226 22.39 26.03 -16.67
CA ALA A 226 21.25 26.66 -15.99
C ALA A 226 21.70 27.55 -14.81
N ASP A 227 20.99 28.66 -14.58
CA ASP A 227 21.12 29.49 -13.37
C ASP A 227 20.31 28.88 -12.22
N LEU A 228 21.00 28.19 -11.30
CA LEU A 228 20.37 27.52 -10.17
C LEU A 228 20.10 28.46 -8.98
N GLY A 229 20.30 29.78 -9.16
CA GLY A 229 19.86 30.78 -8.19
C GLY A 229 18.34 30.84 -8.04
N ASP A 230 17.60 30.59 -9.14
CA ASP A 230 16.15 30.41 -9.17
C ASP A 230 15.77 28.92 -9.31
N VAL A 231 15.94 28.17 -8.23
CA VAL A 231 15.63 26.73 -8.19
C VAL A 231 14.18 26.44 -8.59
N ALA A 232 13.24 27.32 -8.24
CA ALA A 232 11.82 27.11 -8.53
C ALA A 232 11.54 27.18 -10.04
N GLY A 233 12.09 28.18 -10.72
CA GLY A 233 11.99 28.31 -12.17
C GLY A 233 12.69 27.17 -12.92
N VAL A 234 13.91 26.83 -12.50
CA VAL A 234 14.69 25.72 -13.09
C VAL A 234 14.00 24.38 -12.90
N LEU A 235 13.40 24.12 -11.73
CA LEU A 235 12.69 22.86 -11.48
C LEU A 235 11.48 22.69 -12.40
N GLY A 236 10.70 23.75 -12.62
CA GLY A 236 9.56 23.71 -13.54
C GLY A 236 10.00 23.42 -14.98
N ALA A 237 11.09 24.04 -15.44
CA ALA A 237 11.65 23.81 -16.77
C ALA A 237 12.25 22.39 -16.91
N LEU A 238 12.93 21.89 -15.87
CA LEU A 238 13.47 20.54 -15.84
C LEU A 238 12.37 19.47 -15.93
N VAL A 239 11.24 19.66 -15.22
CA VAL A 239 10.12 18.72 -15.29
C VAL A 239 9.57 18.62 -16.72
N ALA A 240 9.34 19.75 -17.39
CA ALA A 240 8.88 19.75 -18.78
C ALA A 240 9.87 19.04 -19.73
N GLU A 241 11.17 19.24 -19.52
CA GLU A 241 12.22 18.60 -20.30
C GLU A 241 12.25 17.07 -20.08
N LEU A 242 12.04 16.61 -18.85
CA LEU A 242 12.00 15.17 -18.52
C LEU A 242 10.71 14.46 -19.00
N GLU A 243 9.62 15.18 -19.23
CA GLU A 243 8.33 14.62 -19.70
C GLU A 243 8.25 14.43 -21.23
N THR A 244 9.21 14.95 -21.99
CA THR A 244 9.15 14.97 -23.47
C THR A 244 9.75 13.72 -24.13
N ASP A 245 10.35 12.81 -23.36
CA ASP A 245 10.88 11.50 -23.79
C ASP A 245 10.26 10.36 -22.98
#